data_AF-A0A6F8YNX4-F1
#
_entry.id   AF-A0A6F8YNX4-F1
#
_cell.length_a   1.000
_cell.length_b   1.000
_cell.length_c   1.000
_cell.angle_alpha   90.00
_cell.angle_beta   90.00
_cell.angle_gamma   90.00
#
_symmetry.space_group_name_H-M   'P 1'
#
loop_
_entity.id
_entity.type
_entity.pdbx_description
1 polymer ?
#
loop_
_entity_poly.entity_id
_entity_poly.type
_entity_poly.pdbx_seq_one_letter_code
_entity_poly.pdbx_strand_id
1 'polypeptide(L)'
;MCQLLDYVLIERIVGVKFDVAAAQKVDKTYTCAVQSMGAPRPDILLSVTVTTADAEVFQEELIPEGGAAVKGLGKAAYRQIRGAGGSAGPGVEVGWLTADARLIVLRYTFAAGQPRSAADALAPKLVELAKEINQTSV
;
A
#
# COMPACT_ATOMS: atom_id res chain seq x y z
N MET A 1 -6.42 -1.99 16.09
CA MET A 1 -6.69 -3.27 15.38
C MET A 1 -6.72 -2.98 13.89
N CYS A 2 -6.05 -3.78 13.06
CA CYS A 2 -6.00 -3.65 11.59
C CYS A 2 -7.35 -3.88 10.92
N GLN A 3 -8.24 -2.89 10.95
CA GLN A 3 -9.61 -3.03 10.44
C GLN A 3 -9.72 -3.00 8.92
N LEU A 4 -8.76 -2.40 8.23
CA LEU A 4 -8.78 -2.22 6.76
C LEU A 4 -7.98 -3.28 5.99
N LEU A 5 -7.26 -4.15 6.69
CA LEU A 5 -6.46 -5.23 6.10
C LEU A 5 -7.03 -6.56 6.57
N ASP A 6 -7.94 -7.10 5.77
CA ASP A 6 -8.49 -8.44 5.95
C ASP A 6 -7.50 -9.49 5.43
N TYR A 7 -7.08 -10.42 6.28
CA TYR A 7 -6.11 -11.45 5.93
C TYR A 7 -6.56 -12.37 4.81
N VAL A 8 -7.85 -12.72 4.76
CA VAL A 8 -8.43 -13.56 3.71
C VAL A 8 -8.42 -12.82 2.38
N LEU A 9 -8.73 -11.51 2.39
CA LEU A 9 -8.67 -10.66 1.21
C LEU A 9 -7.23 -10.57 0.66
N ILE A 10 -6.27 -10.34 1.54
CA ILE A 10 -4.86 -10.21 1.15
C ILE A 10 -4.33 -11.55 0.62
N GLU A 11 -4.59 -12.66 1.32
CA GLU A 11 -4.15 -13.99 0.86
C GLU A 11 -4.74 -14.30 -0.51
N ARG A 12 -6.03 -14.01 -0.73
CA ARG A 12 -6.71 -14.25 -2.01
C ARG A 12 -6.09 -13.47 -3.18
N ILE A 13 -5.74 -12.20 -2.97
CA ILE A 13 -5.29 -11.30 -4.05
C ILE A 13 -3.77 -11.37 -4.22
N VAL A 14 -3.03 -11.26 -3.12
CA VAL A 14 -1.56 -11.20 -3.10
C VAL A 14 -0.94 -12.59 -3.09
N GLY A 15 -1.64 -13.61 -2.57
CA GLY A 15 -1.16 -14.99 -2.50
C GLY A 15 -0.20 -15.27 -1.35
N VAL A 16 -0.13 -14.38 -0.36
CA VAL A 16 0.79 -14.48 0.78
C VAL A 16 -0.02 -14.58 2.06
N LYS A 17 0.34 -15.55 2.90
CA LYS A 17 -0.20 -15.69 4.25
C LYS A 17 0.57 -14.81 5.22
N PHE A 18 -0.17 -14.13 6.08
CA PHE A 18 0.37 -13.29 7.14
C PHE A 18 -0.08 -13.82 8.49
N ASP A 19 0.86 -13.83 9.44
CA ASP A 19 0.65 -14.43 10.75
C ASP A 19 0.58 -13.37 11.86
N VAL A 20 1.14 -12.18 11.61
CA VAL A 20 1.23 -11.08 12.59
C VAL A 20 0.67 -9.80 11.99
N ALA A 21 -0.18 -9.11 12.76
CA ALA A 21 -0.54 -7.71 12.52
C ALA A 21 -0.23 -6.84 13.72
N ALA A 22 0.21 -5.63 13.44
CA ALA A 22 0.28 -4.54 14.40
C ALA A 22 -0.43 -3.31 13.84
N ALA A 23 -1.14 -2.60 14.70
CA ALA A 23 -1.83 -1.37 14.34
C ALA A 23 -1.48 -0.27 15.34
N GLN A 24 -1.21 0.92 14.83
CA GLN A 24 -0.96 2.10 15.64
C GLN A 24 -1.65 3.32 15.02
N LYS A 25 -2.07 4.25 15.87
CA LYS A 25 -2.53 5.57 15.45
C LYS A 25 -1.61 6.61 16.07
N VAL A 26 -1.09 7.51 15.24
CA VAL A 26 -0.34 8.69 15.67
C VAL A 26 -0.98 9.89 14.99
N ASP A 27 -1.43 10.86 15.79
CA ASP A 27 -2.18 12.02 15.32
C ASP A 27 -3.38 11.63 14.43
N LYS A 28 -3.36 12.08 13.17
CA LYS A 28 -4.38 11.84 12.14
C LYS A 28 -4.05 10.65 11.24
N THR A 29 -2.97 9.93 11.53
CA THR A 29 -2.48 8.81 10.74
C THR A 29 -2.72 7.51 11.47
N TYR A 30 -3.43 6.62 10.80
CA TYR A 30 -3.62 5.23 11.21
C TYR A 30 -2.73 4.33 10.36
N THR A 31 -1.87 3.54 10.99
CA THR A 31 -0.96 2.60 10.31
C THR A 31 -1.28 1.17 10.75
N CYS A 32 -1.37 0.28 9.77
CA CYS A 32 -1.38 -1.15 9.96
C CYS A 32 -0.17 -1.78 9.26
N ALA A 33 0.51 -2.69 9.96
CA ALA A 33 1.61 -3.48 9.45
C ALA A 33 1.23 -4.95 9.55
N VAL A 34 1.41 -5.72 8.48
CA VAL A 34 1.26 -7.18 8.50
C VAL A 34 2.53 -7.87 8.02
N GLN A 35 2.79 -9.03 8.59
CA GLN A 35 4.08 -9.71 8.48
C GLN A 35 3.91 -11.22 8.50
N SER A 36 4.67 -11.90 7.64
CA SER A 36 4.79 -13.36 7.64
C SER A 36 5.59 -13.81 8.87
N MET A 37 5.24 -14.94 9.47
CA MET A 37 5.92 -15.44 10.66
C MET A 37 7.43 -15.61 10.41
N GLY A 38 8.26 -15.07 11.32
CA GLY A 38 9.72 -15.17 11.24
C GLY A 38 10.39 -14.25 10.21
N ALA A 39 9.62 -13.44 9.46
CA ALA A 39 10.21 -12.42 8.60
C ALA A 39 10.95 -11.36 9.45
N PRO A 40 11.99 -10.69 8.95
CA PRO A 40 12.70 -9.66 9.70
C PRO A 40 12.02 -8.28 9.65
N ARG A 41 10.94 -8.13 8.87
CA ARG A 41 10.21 -6.87 8.65
C ARG A 41 8.76 -7.12 8.25
N PRO A 42 7.86 -6.13 8.38
CA PRO A 42 6.55 -6.16 7.77
C PRO A 42 6.66 -6.26 6.25
N ASP A 43 5.85 -7.14 5.68
CA ASP A 43 5.76 -7.35 4.24
C ASP A 43 4.79 -6.33 3.63
N ILE A 44 3.70 -6.02 4.34
CA ILE A 44 2.72 -5.01 3.95
C ILE A 44 2.59 -3.93 5.02
N LEU A 45 2.53 -2.68 4.56
CA LEU A 45 2.19 -1.52 5.37
C LEU A 45 1.04 -0.75 4.70
N LEU A 46 0.01 -0.44 5.48
CA LEU A 46 -1.09 0.42 5.08
C LEU A 46 -1.13 1.63 6.02
N SER A 47 -1.01 2.82 5.47
CA SER A 47 -1.18 4.08 6.20
C SER A 47 -2.38 4.82 5.67
N VAL A 48 -3.22 5.33 6.58
CA VAL A 48 -4.40 6.14 6.27
C VAL A 48 -4.28 7.45 7.03
N THR A 49 -4.20 8.56 6.31
CA THR A 49 -4.01 9.89 6.87
C THR A 49 -5.15 10.80 6.44
N VAL A 50 -5.81 11.46 7.39
CA VAL A 50 -6.77 12.53 7.05
C VAL A 50 -5.98 13.71 6.47
N THR A 51 -6.42 14.20 5.31
CA THR A 51 -5.72 15.27 4.58
C THR A 51 -6.72 16.34 4.12
N THR A 52 -6.20 17.52 3.81
CA THR A 52 -6.95 18.58 3.11
C THR A 52 -6.55 18.71 1.64
N ALA A 53 -5.64 17.85 1.17
CA ALA A 53 -5.22 17.80 -0.23
C ALA A 53 -6.41 17.43 -1.13
N ASP A 54 -6.58 18.18 -2.21
CA ASP A 54 -7.46 17.83 -3.31
C ASP A 54 -6.72 17.01 -4.38
N ALA A 55 -7.40 16.73 -5.49
CA ALA A 55 -6.84 15.92 -6.56
C ALA A 55 -5.66 16.60 -7.28
N GLU A 56 -5.63 17.93 -7.33
CA GLU A 56 -4.59 18.71 -8.00
C GLU A 56 -3.30 18.67 -7.15
N VAL A 57 -3.42 19.02 -5.86
CA VAL A 57 -2.31 18.91 -4.90
C VAL A 57 -1.78 17.48 -4.82
N PHE A 58 -2.66 16.47 -4.84
CA PHE A 58 -2.23 15.08 -4.86
C PHE A 58 -1.37 14.75 -6.10
N GLN A 59 -1.78 15.22 -7.28
CA GLN A 59 -1.05 14.92 -8.51
C GLN A 59 0.30 15.61 -8.58
N GLU A 60 0.37 16.86 -8.10
CA GLU A 60 1.60 17.67 -8.15
C GLU A 60 2.60 17.30 -7.06
N GLU A 61 2.13 17.05 -5.84
CA GLU A 61 3.02 16.92 -4.67
C GLU A 61 3.14 15.49 -4.13
N LEU A 62 2.13 14.64 -4.34
CA LEU A 62 2.07 13.32 -3.69
C LEU A 62 2.38 12.15 -4.62
N ILE A 63 2.36 12.36 -5.95
CA ILE A 63 2.84 11.36 -6.90
C ILE A 63 4.37 11.42 -6.94
N PRO A 64 5.07 10.38 -6.48
CA PRO A 64 6.52 10.35 -6.53
C PRO A 64 7.02 10.27 -7.98
N GLU A 65 8.23 10.77 -8.22
CA GLU A 65 8.87 10.69 -9.53
C GLU A 65 8.93 9.24 -10.03
N GLY A 66 8.51 9.03 -11.29
CA GLY A 66 8.39 7.71 -11.90
C GLY A 66 7.17 6.90 -11.45
N GLY A 67 6.26 7.48 -10.65
CA GLY A 67 4.96 6.92 -10.34
C GLY A 67 4.05 6.91 -11.57
N ALA A 68 3.27 5.83 -11.74
CA ALA A 68 2.28 5.71 -12.80
C ALA A 68 0.88 5.95 -12.24
N ALA A 69 0.07 6.78 -12.91
CA ALA A 69 -1.31 7.03 -12.52
C ALA A 69 -2.17 5.75 -12.57
N VAL A 70 -3.04 5.59 -11.58
CA VAL A 70 -3.98 4.45 -11.48
C VAL A 70 -5.40 4.97 -11.69
N LYS A 71 -6.11 4.40 -12.66
CA LYS A 71 -7.51 4.74 -12.93
C LYS A 71 -8.47 3.90 -12.09
N GLY A 72 -9.60 4.52 -11.71
CA GLY A 72 -10.69 3.87 -11.00
C GLY A 72 -10.35 3.51 -9.55
N LEU A 73 -9.52 4.33 -8.90
CA LEU A 73 -9.17 4.21 -7.48
C LEU A 73 -9.20 5.61 -6.86
N GLY A 74 -10.15 5.85 -5.95
CA GLY A 74 -10.33 7.15 -5.31
C GLY A 74 -10.58 8.31 -6.29
N LYS A 75 -10.29 9.54 -5.83
CA LYS A 75 -10.29 10.78 -6.64
C LYS A 75 -9.02 10.88 -7.50
N ALA A 76 -7.89 10.46 -6.97
CA ALA A 76 -6.61 10.40 -7.64
C ALA A 76 -5.77 9.26 -7.03
N ALA A 77 -4.96 8.60 -7.84
CA ALA A 77 -4.14 7.49 -7.39
C ALA A 77 -2.89 7.28 -8.25
N TYR A 78 -1.85 6.70 -7.64
CA TYR A 78 -0.64 6.29 -8.32
C TYR A 78 -0.19 4.90 -7.88
N ARG A 79 0.71 4.31 -8.67
CA ARG A 79 1.50 3.13 -8.34
C ARG A 79 2.96 3.41 -8.64
N GLN A 80 3.84 3.06 -7.71
CA GLN A 80 5.29 3.12 -7.90
C GLN A 80 5.94 1.76 -7.67
N ILE A 81 6.89 1.41 -8.53
CA ILE A 81 7.83 0.31 -8.27
C ILE A 81 9.07 0.90 -7.60
N ARG A 82 9.39 0.43 -6.40
CA ARG A 82 10.60 0.84 -5.68
C ARG A 82 11.69 -0.22 -5.84
N GLY A 83 12.92 0.24 -6.12
CA GLY A 83 14.09 -0.62 -6.11
C GLY A 83 14.41 -1.16 -4.72
N ALA A 84 15.27 -2.17 -4.65
CA ALA A 84 15.83 -2.63 -3.38
C ALA A 84 16.66 -1.53 -2.72
N GLY A 85 16.75 -1.54 -1.39
CA GLY A 85 17.51 -0.56 -0.63
C GLY A 85 17.84 -1.04 0.78
N GLY A 86 19.08 -0.85 1.22
CA GLY A 86 19.55 -1.36 2.51
C GLY A 86 19.35 -2.87 2.62
N SER A 87 18.64 -3.32 3.66
CA SER A 87 18.24 -4.72 3.86
C SER A 87 16.88 -5.08 3.22
N ALA A 88 16.24 -4.15 2.52
CA ALA A 88 14.95 -4.33 1.87
C ALA A 88 15.10 -4.76 0.40
N GLY A 89 14.28 -5.73 -0.03
CA GLY A 89 14.12 -6.07 -1.44
C GLY A 89 13.30 -5.00 -2.18
N PRO A 90 13.05 -5.20 -3.48
CA PRO A 90 12.18 -4.32 -4.24
C PRO A 90 10.76 -4.30 -3.66
N GLY A 91 9.99 -3.27 -3.98
CA GLY A 91 8.65 -3.10 -3.45
C GLY A 91 7.69 -2.45 -4.43
N VAL A 92 6.42 -2.49 -4.07
CA VAL A 92 5.35 -1.79 -4.77
C VAL A 92 4.66 -0.89 -3.78
N GLU A 93 4.37 0.34 -4.20
CA GLU A 93 3.59 1.29 -3.45
C GLU A 93 2.38 1.72 -4.29
N VAL A 94 1.21 1.80 -3.67
CA VAL A 94 -0.01 2.34 -4.25
C VAL A 94 -0.52 3.40 -3.30
N GLY A 95 -0.55 4.65 -3.75
CA GLY A 95 -1.10 5.77 -3.00
C GLY A 95 -2.38 6.27 -3.66
N TRP A 96 -3.40 6.60 -2.88
CA TRP A 96 -4.63 7.20 -3.42
C TRP A 96 -5.30 8.16 -2.44
N LEU A 97 -5.99 9.14 -3.00
CA LEU A 97 -6.86 10.08 -2.30
C LEU A 97 -8.30 9.57 -2.38
N THR A 98 -8.93 9.31 -1.24
CA THR A 98 -10.33 8.89 -1.17
C THR A 98 -11.30 10.06 -1.38
N ALA A 99 -12.58 9.75 -1.59
CA ALA A 99 -13.61 10.77 -1.73
C ALA A 99 -13.78 11.61 -0.45
N ASP A 100 -13.59 11.00 0.72
CA ASP A 100 -13.74 11.58 2.06
C ASP A 100 -12.46 12.22 2.61
N ALA A 101 -11.54 12.63 1.73
CA ALA A 101 -10.31 13.36 2.06
C ALA A 101 -9.34 12.58 2.97
N ARG A 102 -9.12 11.31 2.64
CA ARG A 102 -8.04 10.49 3.21
C ARG A 102 -7.00 10.17 2.16
N LEU A 103 -5.74 10.36 2.52
CA LEU A 103 -4.61 9.82 1.79
C LEU A 103 -4.34 8.42 2.32
N ILE A 104 -4.43 7.42 1.45
CA ILE A 104 -4.09 6.04 1.78
C ILE A 104 -2.85 5.64 0.99
N VAL A 105 -1.89 5.01 1.68
CA VAL A 105 -0.68 4.44 1.07
C VAL A 105 -0.57 2.98 1.47
N LEU A 106 -0.62 2.11 0.48
CA LEU A 106 -0.41 0.67 0.61
C LEU A 106 0.94 0.29 0.01
N ARG A 107 1.81 -0.32 0.80
CA ARG A 107 3.15 -0.73 0.38
C ARG A 107 3.36 -2.22 0.63
N TYR A 108 3.86 -2.92 -0.38
CA TYR A 108 4.43 -4.27 -0.24
C TYR A 108 5.95 -4.21 -0.42
N THR A 109 6.71 -4.84 0.47
CA THR A 109 8.18 -4.91 0.38
C THR A 109 8.65 -6.36 0.40
N PHE A 110 9.26 -6.81 -0.69
CA PHE A 110 9.81 -8.16 -0.77
C PHE A 110 11.04 -8.34 0.12
N ALA A 111 11.35 -9.59 0.48
CA ALA A 111 12.61 -10.02 1.07
C ALA A 111 13.83 -9.57 0.23
N ALA A 112 15.00 -9.38 0.88
CA ALA A 112 16.23 -9.05 0.17
C ALA A 112 16.60 -10.15 -0.84
N GLY A 113 17.26 -9.78 -1.93
CA GLY A 113 17.65 -10.72 -2.99
C GLY A 113 16.55 -11.06 -4.00
N GLN A 114 15.31 -10.60 -3.79
CA GLN A 114 14.25 -10.73 -4.79
C GLN A 114 14.49 -9.80 -6.00
N PRO A 115 14.22 -10.26 -7.23
CA PRO A 115 14.40 -9.45 -8.42
C PRO A 115 13.31 -8.39 -8.56
N ARG A 116 13.62 -7.28 -9.24
CA ARG A 116 12.63 -6.23 -9.55
C ARG A 116 11.39 -6.77 -10.26
N SER A 117 11.56 -7.78 -11.11
CA SER A 117 10.46 -8.44 -11.83
C SER A 117 9.40 -9.05 -10.89
N ALA A 118 9.75 -9.42 -9.65
CA ALA A 118 8.77 -9.86 -8.66
C ALA A 118 7.85 -8.70 -8.22
N ALA A 119 8.39 -7.49 -8.06
CA ALA A 119 7.60 -6.31 -7.79
C ALA A 119 6.74 -5.91 -9.00
N ASP A 120 7.28 -6.01 -10.21
CA ASP A 120 6.51 -5.76 -11.44
C ASP A 120 5.32 -6.74 -11.58
N ALA A 121 5.52 -8.02 -11.24
CA ALA A 121 4.46 -9.03 -11.26
C ALA A 121 3.40 -8.83 -10.15
N LEU A 122 3.79 -8.30 -8.98
CA LEU A 122 2.86 -8.03 -7.88
C LEU A 122 2.07 -6.73 -8.08
N ALA A 123 2.63 -5.77 -8.80
CA ALA A 123 2.03 -4.45 -9.01
C ALA A 123 0.54 -4.44 -9.39
N PRO A 124 0.06 -5.21 -10.40
CA PRO A 124 -1.36 -5.23 -10.73
C PRO A 124 -2.23 -5.77 -9.58
N LYS A 125 -1.76 -6.78 -8.85
CA LYS A 125 -2.48 -7.37 -7.71
C LYS A 125 -2.58 -6.38 -6.54
N LEU A 126 -1.53 -5.61 -6.29
CA LEU A 126 -1.57 -4.61 -5.22
C LEU A 126 -2.53 -3.45 -5.55
N VAL A 127 -2.65 -3.09 -6.84
CA VAL A 127 -3.67 -2.13 -7.29
C VAL A 127 -5.07 -2.69 -7.13
N GLU A 128 -5.30 -3.97 -7.41
CA GLU A 128 -6.58 -4.64 -7.18
C GLU A 128 -6.94 -4.64 -5.68
N LEU A 129 -6.00 -5.02 -4.81
CA LEU A 129 -6.20 -4.96 -3.36
C LEU A 129 -6.54 -3.53 -2.89
N ALA A 130 -5.86 -2.51 -3.41
CA ALA A 130 -6.17 -1.11 -3.07
C ALA A 130 -7.61 -0.72 -3.47
N LYS A 131 -8.11 -1.21 -4.61
CA LYS A 131 -9.50 -0.98 -5.04
C LYS A 131 -10.52 -1.62 -4.10
N GLU A 132 -10.27 -2.86 -3.68
CA GLU A 132 -11.11 -3.55 -2.70
C GLU A 132 -11.12 -2.85 -1.33
N ILE A 133 -9.94 -2.43 -0.85
CA ILE A 133 -9.83 -1.64 0.39
C ILE A 133 -10.62 -0.33 0.25
N ASN A 134 -10.49 0.36 -0.90
CA ASN A 134 -11.21 1.60 -1.12
C ASN A 134 -12.74 1.41 -1.13
N GLN A 135 -13.26 0.30 -1.67
CA GLN A 135 -14.69 0.00 -1.67
C GLN A 135 -15.24 -0.33 -0.27
N THR A 136 -14.42 -0.95 0.58
CA THR A 136 -14.81 -1.33 1.95
C THR A 136 -14.58 -0.23 2.99
N SER A 137 -13.91 0.86 2.60
CA SER A 137 -13.64 2.02 3.45
C SER A 137 -14.68 3.16 3.32
N VAL A 138 -15.69 2.98 2.46
CA VAL A 138 -16.79 3.94 2.21
C VAL A 138 -18.01 3.61 3.06
#